data_AF-A0A7G9NSE1-F1
#
_entry.id   AF-A0A7G9NSE1-F1
#
_cell.length_a   1.000
_cell.length_b   1.000
_cell.length_c   1.000
_cell.angle_alpha   90.00
_cell.angle_beta   90.00
_cell.angle_gamma   90.00
#
_symmetry.space_group_name_H-M   'P 1'
#
loop_
_entity.id
_entity.type
_entity.pdbx_description
1 polymer ?
#
loop_
_entity_poly.entity_id
_entity_poly.type
_entity_poly.pdbx_seq_one_letter_code
_entity_poly.pdbx_strand_id
1 'polypeptide(L)'
;MSKMMISHGLSCAFGGIRGKVAVLVLTLAAITSQASALIVTQTGTLYGLQQNPQSQLVTYDTATGARTVVGPLGQDFPIALTYDTTDGVMFGVSGLAGGDNLITIDTATGAGSIVGAIGYSGVSGLAYDATTGTLFGLTVVGGNQLISIDPMTGAGTLIGATGLGGSSSLTVDHDGTLYSIDTSNGNLVTIDKGTGAASSVGATGSSFVAGLAFDAATDTLYAQDLGAGELLTIDPTTGAASTVATGVSSATGLAFVPIPEPATCFLFGLSTLLLRRPRNR
;
A
#
# COMPACT_ATOMS: atom_id res chain seq x y z
N MET A 1 -27.77 -43.38 -34.38
CA MET A 1 -26.55 -42.85 -33.74
C MET A 1 -26.21 -41.50 -34.38
N SER A 2 -25.85 -40.52 -33.55
CA SER A 2 -25.35 -39.16 -33.84
C SER A 2 -26.27 -38.06 -34.40
N LYS A 3 -26.50 -37.09 -33.51
CA LYS A 3 -26.79 -35.66 -33.69
C LYS A 3 -25.75 -34.95 -34.58
N MET A 4 -26.17 -33.90 -35.29
CA MET A 4 -25.45 -32.62 -35.27
C MET A 4 -26.40 -31.45 -35.67
N MET A 5 -26.61 -30.51 -34.75
CA MET A 5 -27.14 -29.18 -34.99
C MET A 5 -25.94 -28.22 -34.95
N ILE A 6 -25.82 -27.32 -35.93
CA ILE A 6 -24.93 -26.15 -35.89
C ILE A 6 -25.78 -24.88 -36.01
N SER A 7 -25.35 -23.93 -35.18
CA SER A 7 -25.83 -22.59 -34.86
C SER A 7 -26.20 -21.67 -36.02
N HIS A 8 -27.21 -20.82 -35.80
CA HIS A 8 -27.21 -19.44 -36.29
C HIS A 8 -27.30 -18.51 -35.09
N GLY A 9 -26.36 -17.56 -35.02
CA GLY A 9 -26.25 -16.58 -33.97
C GLY A 9 -27.36 -15.54 -34.00
N LEU A 10 -27.65 -14.95 -32.85
CA LEU A 10 -28.43 -13.73 -32.77
C LEU A 10 -27.78 -12.75 -31.78
N SER A 11 -27.48 -11.58 -32.32
CA SER A 11 -26.92 -10.38 -31.73
C SER A 11 -27.66 -9.90 -30.47
N CYS A 12 -26.93 -9.51 -29.42
CA CYS A 12 -27.49 -8.78 -28.28
C CYS A 12 -27.65 -7.30 -28.62
N ALA A 13 -28.89 -6.85 -28.80
CA ALA A 13 -29.26 -5.44 -28.77
C ALA A 13 -29.65 -5.07 -27.31
N PHE A 14 -28.96 -4.08 -26.73
CA PHE A 14 -29.32 -3.52 -25.42
C PHE A 14 -30.46 -2.51 -25.60
N GLY A 15 -31.68 -2.92 -25.23
CA GLY A 15 -32.80 -2.03 -24.94
C GLY A 15 -33.03 -2.02 -23.42
N GLY A 16 -32.87 -0.87 -22.79
CA GLY A 16 -33.00 -0.72 -21.34
C GLY A 16 -34.40 -1.00 -20.82
N ILE A 17 -34.50 -1.68 -19.68
CA ILE A 17 -35.61 -1.55 -18.72
C ILE A 17 -35.03 -1.67 -17.30
N ARG A 18 -35.44 -0.71 -16.48
CA ARG A 18 -35.13 -0.53 -15.07
C ARG A 18 -35.69 -1.66 -14.19
N GLY A 19 -34.90 -2.05 -13.18
CA GLY A 19 -35.36 -2.39 -11.83
C GLY A 19 -36.02 -3.75 -11.60
N LYS A 20 -35.36 -4.59 -10.79
CA LYS A 20 -35.85 -5.09 -9.48
C LYS A 20 -34.91 -6.19 -8.96
N VAL A 21 -34.23 -5.89 -7.85
CA VAL A 21 -33.46 -6.85 -7.05
C VAL A 21 -34.43 -7.71 -6.23
N ALA A 22 -34.27 -9.03 -6.29
CA ALA A 22 -35.04 -9.98 -5.49
C ALA A 22 -34.30 -10.26 -4.18
N VAL A 23 -34.92 -9.88 -3.05
CA VAL A 23 -34.45 -10.15 -1.68
C VAL A 23 -35.10 -11.45 -1.19
N LEU A 24 -34.30 -12.45 -0.81
CA LEU A 24 -34.76 -13.69 -0.20
C LEU A 24 -34.90 -13.50 1.31
N VAL A 25 -36.13 -13.57 1.82
CA VAL A 25 -36.49 -13.43 3.24
C VAL A 25 -36.47 -14.80 3.92
N LEU A 26 -35.64 -14.98 4.95
CA LEU A 26 -35.83 -16.02 5.97
C LEU A 26 -36.23 -15.34 7.29
N THR A 27 -37.38 -15.71 7.82
CA THR A 27 -37.99 -15.14 9.03
C THR A 27 -37.60 -15.92 10.29
N LEU A 28 -37.04 -15.27 11.31
CA LEU A 28 -37.41 -15.52 12.71
C LEU A 28 -37.24 -14.26 13.59
N ALA A 29 -38.37 -13.87 14.18
CA ALA A 29 -38.71 -12.84 15.16
C ALA A 29 -37.62 -11.98 15.86
N ALA A 30 -37.73 -10.67 15.61
CA ALA A 30 -37.69 -9.53 16.55
C ALA A 30 -36.54 -9.41 17.59
N ILE A 31 -35.47 -8.72 17.19
CA ILE A 31 -34.82 -7.70 18.05
C ILE A 31 -34.76 -6.40 17.23
N THR A 32 -35.25 -5.34 17.85
CA THR A 32 -35.51 -4.02 17.28
C THR A 32 -34.26 -3.14 17.18
N SER A 33 -34.24 -2.35 16.09
CA SER A 33 -33.47 -1.12 15.86
C SER A 33 -31.94 -1.20 15.72
N GLN A 34 -31.47 -0.71 14.56
CA GLN A 34 -30.09 -0.42 14.15
C GLN A 34 -29.30 -1.58 13.54
N ALA A 35 -29.82 -2.15 12.45
CA ALA A 35 -28.93 -2.67 11.41
C ALA A 35 -28.56 -1.51 10.47
N SER A 36 -27.70 -0.60 10.95
CA SER A 36 -26.83 0.10 10.01
C SER A 36 -25.97 -0.99 9.39
N ALA A 37 -26.18 -1.31 8.12
CA ALA A 37 -25.26 -2.17 7.39
C ALA A 37 -23.89 -1.52 7.54
N LEU A 38 -23.03 -2.13 8.36
CA LEU A 38 -21.64 -1.80 8.46
C LEU A 38 -21.03 -2.22 7.13
N ILE A 39 -21.16 -1.37 6.11
CA ILE A 39 -20.25 -1.39 4.98
C ILE A 39 -18.94 -0.95 5.60
N VAL A 40 -18.16 -1.92 6.10
CA VAL A 40 -16.76 -1.67 6.37
C VAL A 40 -16.15 -1.43 5.00
N THR A 41 -16.09 -0.18 4.57
CA THR A 41 -15.19 0.27 3.51
C THR A 41 -13.78 0.18 4.10
N GLN A 42 -13.29 -1.02 4.36
CA GLN A 42 -11.91 -1.21 4.75
C GLN A 42 -11.12 -1.12 3.45
N THR A 43 -10.59 0.06 3.17
CA THR A 43 -9.89 0.40 1.92
C THR A 43 -8.50 -0.24 1.85
N GLY A 44 -8.02 -0.73 2.99
CA GLY A 44 -6.77 -1.45 3.15
C GLY A 44 -6.31 -1.34 4.60
N THR A 45 -5.09 -1.78 4.85
CA THR A 45 -4.44 -1.71 6.16
C THR A 45 -3.17 -0.89 6.00
N LEU A 46 -3.04 0.18 6.79
CA LEU A 46 -1.80 0.95 6.87
C LEU A 46 -0.85 0.26 7.85
N TYR A 47 0.28 -0.22 7.34
CA TYR A 47 1.34 -0.82 8.14
C TYR A 47 2.44 0.20 8.45
N GLY A 48 3.12 0.00 9.58
CA GLY A 48 4.33 0.74 9.93
C GLY A 48 5.29 -0.10 10.77
N LEU A 49 6.47 0.46 11.03
CA LEU A 49 7.49 -0.18 11.87
C LEU A 49 7.62 0.51 13.21
N GLN A 50 7.57 -0.27 14.29
CA GLN A 50 7.90 0.20 15.62
C GLN A 50 9.33 -0.22 15.99
N GLN A 51 10.17 0.75 16.35
CA GLN A 51 11.52 0.51 16.84
C GLN A 51 11.50 0.49 18.39
N ASN A 52 11.89 -0.66 18.98
CA ASN A 52 12.11 -0.98 20.40
C ASN A 52 11.03 -1.83 21.12
N PRO A 53 11.42 -2.88 21.90
CA PRO A 53 12.77 -3.48 22.03
C PRO A 53 13.10 -4.54 20.98
N GLN A 54 12.09 -5.05 20.26
CA GLN A 54 12.24 -5.87 19.07
C GLN A 54 11.52 -5.11 17.96
N SER A 55 12.15 -4.91 16.81
CA SER A 55 11.46 -4.22 15.70
C SER A 55 10.19 -4.98 15.36
N GLN A 56 9.05 -4.30 15.39
CA GLN A 56 7.73 -4.90 15.24
C GLN A 56 7.01 -4.31 14.04
N LEU A 57 6.31 -5.17 13.32
CA LEU A 57 5.30 -4.77 12.35
C LEU A 57 4.03 -4.39 13.12
N VAL A 58 3.49 -3.21 12.82
CA VAL A 58 2.26 -2.70 13.42
C VAL A 58 1.29 -2.23 12.33
N THR A 59 0.00 -2.19 12.65
CA THR A 59 -1.03 -1.59 11.80
C THR A 59 -1.60 -0.34 12.46
N TYR A 60 -2.04 0.61 11.64
CA TYR A 60 -2.72 1.82 12.05
C TYR A 60 -4.14 1.86 11.49
N ASP A 61 -5.10 2.18 12.35
CA ASP A 61 -6.44 2.57 11.93
C ASP A 61 -6.38 3.98 11.33
N THR A 62 -6.74 4.11 10.06
CA THR A 62 -6.62 5.38 9.31
C THR A 62 -7.66 6.43 9.70
N ALA A 63 -8.65 6.09 10.54
CA ALA A 63 -9.64 7.05 11.05
C ALA A 63 -9.27 7.61 12.43
N THR A 64 -8.58 6.81 13.25
CA THR A 64 -8.32 7.11 14.66
C THR A 64 -6.83 7.19 14.99
N GLY A 65 -5.95 6.72 14.11
CA GLY A 65 -4.52 6.55 14.39
C GLY A 65 -4.21 5.43 15.39
N ALA A 66 -5.21 4.63 15.79
CA ALA A 66 -5.03 3.56 16.76
C ALA A 66 -4.10 2.47 16.21
N ARG A 67 -3.11 2.09 17.02
CA ARG A 67 -2.07 1.11 16.64
C ARG A 67 -2.38 -0.28 17.16
N THR A 68 -2.18 -1.30 16.34
CA THR A 68 -2.21 -2.72 16.72
C THR A 68 -0.89 -3.41 16.35
N VAL A 69 -0.34 -4.22 17.26
CA VAL A 69 0.88 -4.99 16.98
C VAL A 69 0.54 -6.25 16.20
N VAL A 70 1.24 -6.49 15.09
CA VAL A 70 1.13 -7.72 14.28
C VAL A 70 2.08 -8.77 14.82
N GLY A 71 3.36 -8.43 14.90
CA GLY A 71 4.37 -9.35 15.40
C GLY A 71 5.80 -8.84 15.23
N PRO A 72 6.78 -9.56 15.78
CA PRO A 72 8.19 -9.20 15.66
C PRO A 72 8.72 -9.50 14.26
N LEU A 73 9.59 -8.63 13.76
CA LEU A 73 10.28 -8.82 12.48
C LEU A 73 11.34 -9.92 12.54
N GLY A 74 11.81 -10.26 13.75
CA GLY A 74 12.86 -11.26 13.95
C GLY A 74 14.23 -10.82 13.41
N GLN A 75 14.36 -9.56 13.00
CA GLN A 75 15.56 -8.96 12.41
C GLN A 75 15.78 -7.56 13.02
N ASP A 76 17.04 -7.11 13.00
CA ASP A 76 17.43 -5.82 13.55
C ASP A 76 17.11 -4.67 12.58
N PHE A 77 16.32 -3.72 13.10
CA PHE A 77 16.08 -2.36 12.62
C PHE A 77 15.76 -2.21 11.13
N PRO A 78 14.58 -2.64 10.65
CA PRO A 78 14.11 -2.15 9.39
C PRO A 78 13.70 -0.68 9.45
N ILE A 79 13.94 0.03 8.35
CA ILE A 79 13.85 1.49 8.26
C ILE A 79 12.75 1.91 7.27
N ALA A 80 12.59 1.15 6.21
CA ALA A 80 11.63 1.40 5.13
C ALA A 80 10.75 0.18 4.89
N LEU A 81 9.51 0.43 4.47
CA LEU A 81 8.56 -0.57 4.01
C LEU A 81 7.99 -0.16 2.66
N THR A 82 7.64 -1.15 1.85
CA THR A 82 6.74 -0.96 0.70
C THR A 82 5.96 -2.24 0.45
N TYR A 83 4.90 -2.15 -0.34
CA TYR A 83 4.06 -3.29 -0.69
C TYR A 83 3.97 -3.43 -2.21
N ASP A 84 4.34 -4.61 -2.69
CA ASP A 84 4.07 -5.04 -4.05
C ASP A 84 2.61 -5.47 -4.14
N THR A 85 1.79 -4.61 -4.76
CA THR A 85 0.36 -4.85 -4.98
C THR A 85 0.07 -5.87 -6.08
N THR A 86 1.06 -6.22 -6.90
CA THR A 86 0.94 -7.19 -7.99
C THR A 86 1.04 -8.61 -7.46
N ASP A 87 2.10 -8.90 -6.70
CA ASP A 87 2.41 -10.24 -6.19
C ASP A 87 2.06 -10.42 -4.71
N GLY A 88 1.64 -9.34 -4.04
CA GLY A 88 1.16 -9.36 -2.66
C GLY A 88 2.28 -9.47 -1.62
N VAL A 89 3.48 -8.98 -1.95
CA VAL A 89 4.69 -9.10 -1.12
C VAL A 89 4.98 -7.79 -0.40
N MET A 90 5.16 -7.83 0.92
CA MET A 90 5.70 -6.69 1.66
C MET A 90 7.23 -6.76 1.66
N PHE A 91 7.86 -5.70 1.21
CA PHE A 91 9.31 -5.53 1.24
C PHE A 91 9.72 -4.56 2.34
N GLY A 92 10.91 -4.77 2.89
CA GLY A 92 11.57 -3.83 3.78
C GLY A 92 13.07 -3.82 3.58
N VAL A 93 13.74 -2.88 4.23
CA VAL A 93 15.21 -2.84 4.31
C VAL A 93 15.64 -3.20 5.72
N SER A 94 16.65 -4.06 5.90
CA SER A 94 17.29 -4.32 7.20
C SER A 94 18.79 -4.01 7.16
N GLY A 95 19.33 -3.41 8.23
CA GLY A 95 20.74 -3.00 8.31
C GLY A 95 21.75 -4.09 8.71
N LEU A 96 21.48 -5.37 8.40
CA LEU A 96 22.30 -6.50 8.83
C LEU A 96 23.62 -6.66 8.03
N ALA A 97 24.65 -7.25 8.65
CA ALA A 97 25.84 -7.82 7.99
C ALA A 97 26.74 -6.87 7.15
N GLY A 98 26.88 -5.60 7.55
CA GLY A 98 27.86 -4.68 6.93
C GLY A 98 27.33 -3.90 5.73
N GLY A 99 26.01 -3.81 5.59
CA GLY A 99 25.29 -3.02 4.59
C GLY A 99 23.78 -3.20 4.75
N ASP A 100 22.98 -2.60 3.87
CA ASP A 100 21.54 -2.81 3.90
C ASP A 100 21.15 -4.02 3.03
N ASN A 101 20.18 -4.80 3.52
CA ASN A 101 19.61 -5.94 2.82
C ASN A 101 18.14 -5.72 2.52
N LEU A 102 17.69 -6.17 1.35
CA LEU A 102 16.28 -6.30 1.04
C LEU A 102 15.74 -7.51 1.80
N ILE A 103 14.60 -7.33 2.45
CA ILE A 103 13.86 -8.38 3.14
C ILE A 103 12.42 -8.43 2.65
N THR A 104 11.81 -9.62 2.67
CA THR A 104 10.35 -9.78 2.62
C THR A 104 9.78 -9.89 4.01
N ILE A 105 8.54 -9.45 4.21
CA ILE A 105 7.86 -9.48 5.50
C ILE A 105 6.51 -10.18 5.33
N ASP A 106 6.26 -11.18 6.18
CA ASP A 106 4.94 -11.80 6.30
C ASP A 106 4.00 -10.84 7.05
N THR A 107 2.97 -10.35 6.38
CA THR A 107 2.01 -9.37 6.94
C THR A 107 1.05 -9.96 7.98
N ALA A 108 0.97 -11.29 8.10
CA ALA A 108 0.16 -11.97 9.09
C ALA A 108 0.92 -12.23 10.39
N THR A 109 2.23 -12.52 10.30
CA THR A 109 3.06 -12.87 11.47
C THR A 109 4.04 -11.77 11.86
N GLY A 110 4.30 -10.83 10.95
CA GLY A 110 5.36 -9.82 11.06
C GLY A 110 6.75 -10.35 10.73
N ALA A 111 6.96 -11.65 10.48
CA ALA A 111 8.31 -12.21 10.34
C ALA A 111 9.02 -11.77 9.05
N GLY A 112 10.28 -11.34 9.18
CA GLY A 112 11.14 -10.93 8.06
C GLY A 112 12.03 -12.06 7.55
N SER A 113 12.24 -12.13 6.23
CA SER A 113 13.17 -13.06 5.57
C SER A 113 14.11 -12.30 4.63
N ILE A 114 15.41 -12.61 4.66
CA ILE A 114 16.40 -11.93 3.82
C ILE A 114 16.26 -12.40 2.37
N VAL A 115 16.18 -11.43 1.45
CA VAL A 115 16.28 -11.66 0.00
C VAL A 115 17.74 -11.60 -0.43
N GLY A 116 18.43 -10.51 -0.11
CA GLY A 116 19.83 -10.32 -0.46
C GLY A 116 20.35 -8.91 -0.16
N ALA A 117 21.65 -8.72 -0.36
CA ALA A 117 22.32 -7.45 -0.10
C ALA A 117 21.97 -6.41 -1.17
N ILE A 118 21.64 -5.19 -0.74
CA ILE A 118 21.32 -4.08 -1.65
C ILE A 118 22.58 -3.56 -2.35
N GLY A 119 23.74 -3.66 -1.70
CA GLY A 119 24.99 -3.08 -2.21
C GLY A 119 25.07 -1.56 -2.00
N TYR A 120 24.08 -0.97 -1.32
CA TYR A 120 24.04 0.41 -0.87
C TYR A 120 23.83 0.42 0.65
N SER A 121 24.06 1.58 1.27
CA SER A 121 23.88 1.78 2.71
C SER A 121 23.01 3.01 2.98
N GLY A 122 22.33 3.00 4.13
CA GLY A 122 21.38 4.04 4.50
C GLY A 122 20.20 4.13 3.54
N VAL A 123 19.65 3.02 3.05
CA VAL A 123 18.41 3.02 2.27
C VAL A 123 17.25 3.34 3.21
N SER A 124 16.73 4.57 3.12
CA SER A 124 15.75 5.12 4.05
C SER A 124 14.31 5.07 3.53
N GLY A 125 14.12 4.91 2.21
CA GLY A 125 12.81 4.80 1.58
C GLY A 125 12.77 3.67 0.55
N LEU A 126 11.60 3.03 0.42
CA LEU A 126 11.30 2.04 -0.61
C LEU A 126 9.96 2.38 -1.26
N ALA A 127 9.85 2.19 -2.58
CA ALA A 127 8.58 2.29 -3.29
C ALA A 127 8.51 1.26 -4.41
N TYR A 128 7.47 0.45 -4.43
CA TYR A 128 7.19 -0.46 -5.54
C TYR A 128 6.22 0.17 -6.53
N ASP A 129 6.70 0.45 -7.74
CA ASP A 129 5.89 0.98 -8.84
C ASP A 129 5.25 -0.15 -9.64
N ALA A 130 3.97 -0.42 -9.36
CA ALA A 130 3.20 -1.46 -10.05
C ALA A 130 2.98 -1.18 -11.55
N THR A 131 3.12 0.07 -12.00
CA THR A 131 2.96 0.41 -13.43
C THR A 131 4.12 -0.10 -14.28
N THR A 132 5.30 -0.24 -13.68
CA THR A 132 6.53 -0.70 -14.34
C THR A 132 7.10 -2.00 -13.76
N GLY A 133 6.61 -2.44 -12.60
CA GLY A 133 7.15 -3.58 -11.86
C GLY A 133 8.53 -3.29 -11.25
N THR A 134 8.83 -2.02 -10.95
CA THR A 134 10.15 -1.60 -10.45
C THR A 134 10.10 -1.30 -8.96
N LEU A 135 10.99 -1.91 -8.18
CA LEU A 135 11.25 -1.53 -6.80
C LEU A 135 12.32 -0.45 -6.76
N PHE A 136 11.98 0.71 -6.23
CA PHE A 136 12.89 1.83 -6.03
C PHE A 136 13.34 1.93 -4.57
N GLY A 137 14.57 2.39 -4.37
CA GLY A 137 15.12 2.74 -3.07
C GLY A 137 15.70 4.14 -3.08
N LEU A 138 15.66 4.79 -1.92
CA LEU A 138 16.28 6.10 -1.70
C LEU A 138 17.38 5.95 -0.64
N THR A 139 18.62 6.25 -1.00
CA THR A 139 19.76 6.21 -0.07
C THR A 139 19.91 7.53 0.67
N VAL A 140 20.49 7.55 1.86
CA VAL A 140 20.96 8.77 2.52
C VAL A 140 22.49 8.83 2.54
N VAL A 141 23.15 7.67 2.65
CA VAL A 141 24.60 7.59 2.52
C VAL A 141 24.95 7.66 1.03
N GLY A 142 25.95 8.49 0.70
CA GLY A 142 26.32 8.75 -0.69
C GLY A 142 25.56 9.90 -1.36
N GLY A 143 24.73 10.64 -0.62
CA GLY A 143 24.17 11.92 -1.05
C GLY A 143 22.80 11.85 -1.71
N ASN A 144 21.82 11.21 -1.04
CA ASN A 144 20.42 11.16 -1.49
C ASN A 144 20.27 10.65 -2.93
N GLN A 145 20.51 9.36 -3.16
CA GLN A 145 20.48 8.76 -4.50
C GLN A 145 19.23 7.90 -4.69
N LEU A 146 18.62 8.00 -5.86
CA LEU A 146 17.61 7.05 -6.31
C LEU A 146 18.32 5.82 -6.90
N ILE A 147 17.90 4.64 -6.44
CA ILE A 147 18.34 3.36 -6.97
C ILE A 147 17.11 2.52 -7.38
N SER A 148 17.27 1.66 -8.37
CA SER A 148 16.36 0.51 -8.54
C SER A 148 16.93 -0.67 -7.75
N ILE A 149 16.07 -1.59 -7.34
CA ILE A 149 16.42 -2.79 -6.58
C ILE A 149 15.74 -3.98 -7.27
N ASP A 150 16.51 -5.02 -7.56
CA ASP A 150 15.95 -6.28 -8.05
C ASP A 150 15.22 -6.99 -6.90
N PRO A 151 13.89 -7.19 -6.96
CA PRO A 151 13.13 -7.81 -5.87
C PRO A 151 13.46 -9.29 -5.65
N MET A 152 14.10 -9.96 -6.63
CA MET A 152 14.46 -11.38 -6.54
C MET A 152 15.83 -11.60 -5.90
N THR A 153 16.78 -10.69 -6.15
CA THR A 153 18.16 -10.84 -5.68
C THR A 153 18.54 -9.84 -4.58
N GLY A 154 17.75 -8.78 -4.42
CA GLY A 154 18.04 -7.65 -3.56
C GLY A 154 19.04 -6.66 -4.14
N ALA A 155 19.67 -6.94 -5.29
CA ALA A 155 20.76 -6.11 -5.81
C ALA A 155 20.27 -4.73 -6.29
N GLY A 156 20.88 -3.66 -5.75
CA GLY A 156 20.61 -2.29 -6.15
C GLY A 156 21.38 -1.86 -7.40
N THR A 157 20.81 -0.94 -8.18
CA THR A 157 21.46 -0.26 -9.31
C THR A 157 21.19 1.24 -9.24
N LEU A 158 22.25 2.06 -9.34
CA LEU A 158 22.13 3.52 -9.33
C LEU A 158 21.33 4.03 -10.53
N ILE A 159 20.35 4.88 -10.26
CA ILE A 159 19.64 5.67 -11.28
C ILE A 159 20.26 7.07 -11.35
N GLY A 160 20.34 7.76 -10.21
CA GLY A 160 20.93 9.10 -10.17
C GLY A 160 20.78 9.82 -8.84
N ALA A 161 21.37 11.01 -8.75
CA ALA A 161 21.31 11.84 -7.57
C ALA A 161 20.01 12.64 -7.54
N THR A 162 19.36 12.72 -6.37
CA THR A 162 18.10 13.46 -6.22
C THR A 162 18.27 14.96 -6.10
N GLY A 163 19.44 15.40 -5.61
CA GLY A 163 19.67 16.82 -5.30
C GLY A 163 18.96 17.30 -4.03
N LEU A 164 18.34 16.39 -3.26
CA LEU A 164 17.66 16.71 -2.00
C LEU A 164 18.64 17.08 -0.90
N GLY A 165 18.25 18.04 -0.04
CA GLY A 165 19.03 18.42 1.14
C GLY A 165 18.94 17.39 2.27
N GLY A 166 17.81 16.69 2.37
CA GLY A 166 17.62 15.53 3.22
C GLY A 166 16.49 14.65 2.69
N SER A 167 16.47 13.37 3.04
CA SER A 167 15.38 12.48 2.64
C SER A 167 15.12 11.41 3.69
N SER A 168 13.86 11.01 3.85
CA SER A 168 13.44 10.06 4.89
C SER A 168 12.51 8.96 4.42
N SER A 169 11.93 9.09 3.22
CA SER A 169 10.84 8.23 2.76
C SER A 169 10.72 8.27 1.24
N LEU A 170 10.08 7.25 0.68
CA LEU A 170 9.76 7.17 -0.73
C LEU A 170 8.40 6.48 -0.85
N THR A 171 7.55 6.96 -1.74
CA THR A 171 6.31 6.28 -2.11
C THR A 171 6.01 6.53 -3.58
N VAL A 172 5.01 5.83 -4.11
CA VAL A 172 4.57 5.97 -5.49
C VAL A 172 3.05 6.08 -5.52
N ASP A 173 2.52 6.96 -6.36
CA ASP A 173 1.08 7.04 -6.59
C ASP A 173 0.59 5.96 -7.58
N HIS A 174 -0.70 5.97 -7.89
CA HIS A 174 -1.31 5.00 -8.80
C HIS A 174 -0.87 5.17 -10.27
N ASP A 175 -0.38 6.36 -10.64
CA ASP A 175 0.10 6.71 -11.98
C ASP A 175 1.61 6.45 -12.16
N GLY A 176 2.30 6.05 -11.07
CA GLY A 176 3.73 5.77 -11.06
C GLY A 176 4.62 6.98 -10.77
N THR A 177 4.06 8.09 -10.26
CA THR A 177 4.83 9.25 -9.80
C THR A 177 5.47 8.95 -8.45
N LEU A 178 6.80 9.09 -8.36
CA LEU A 178 7.50 8.95 -7.09
C LEU A 178 7.40 10.23 -6.26
N TYR A 179 7.06 10.07 -4.98
CA TYR A 179 7.01 11.14 -3.99
C TYR A 179 7.97 10.88 -2.83
N SER A 180 8.53 11.97 -2.30
CA SER A 180 9.36 11.97 -1.09
C SER A 180 9.15 13.26 -0.30
N ILE A 181 9.72 13.33 0.90
CA ILE A 181 9.84 14.57 1.68
C ILE A 181 11.29 15.00 1.69
N ASP A 182 11.53 16.25 1.27
CA ASP A 182 12.80 16.91 1.53
C ASP A 182 12.84 17.39 2.99
N THR A 183 13.48 16.62 3.85
CA THR A 183 13.52 16.91 5.28
C THR A 183 14.33 18.16 5.63
N SER A 184 15.08 18.73 4.68
CA SER A 184 15.83 19.97 4.90
C SER A 184 14.96 21.23 4.89
N ASN A 185 13.80 21.17 4.23
CA ASN A 185 12.88 22.31 4.07
C ASN A 185 11.41 21.95 4.32
N GLY A 186 11.07 20.67 4.50
CA GLY A 186 9.72 20.20 4.79
C GLY A 186 8.80 20.15 3.57
N ASN A 187 9.34 20.15 2.36
CA ASN A 187 8.55 20.10 1.14
C ASN A 187 8.24 18.67 0.69
N LEU A 188 7.03 18.47 0.17
CA LEU A 188 6.74 17.36 -0.71
C LEU A 188 7.47 17.58 -2.04
N VAL A 189 8.13 16.54 -2.52
CA VAL A 189 8.84 16.53 -3.80
C VAL A 189 8.39 15.35 -4.65
N THR A 190 8.45 15.51 -5.97
CA THR A 190 8.43 14.40 -6.93
C THR A 190 9.86 14.01 -7.31
N ILE A 191 10.07 12.76 -7.72
CA ILE A 191 11.37 12.28 -8.19
C ILE A 191 11.22 11.66 -9.59
N ASP A 192 12.04 12.12 -10.54
CA ASP A 192 12.07 11.55 -11.88
C ASP A 192 12.72 10.16 -11.88
N LYS A 193 11.99 9.14 -12.35
CA LYS A 193 12.43 7.73 -12.32
C LYS A 193 13.59 7.42 -13.27
N GLY A 194 13.85 8.26 -14.27
CA GLY A 194 14.91 8.02 -15.27
C GLY A 194 16.25 8.66 -14.90
N THR A 195 16.19 9.79 -14.19
CA THR A 195 17.37 10.62 -13.84
C THR A 195 17.64 10.68 -12.35
N GLY A 196 16.65 10.33 -11.53
CA GLY A 196 16.68 10.48 -10.08
C GLY A 196 16.43 11.90 -9.59
N ALA A 197 16.35 12.92 -10.45
CA ALA A 197 16.27 14.31 -10.02
C ALA A 197 14.93 14.65 -9.33
N ALA A 198 14.99 15.34 -8.19
CA ALA A 198 13.80 15.77 -7.47
C ALA A 198 13.29 17.14 -7.92
N SER A 199 11.96 17.33 -7.86
CA SER A 199 11.27 18.60 -8.13
C SER A 199 10.29 18.92 -7.01
N SER A 200 10.34 20.15 -6.49
CA SER A 200 9.45 20.58 -5.40
C SER A 200 7.99 20.68 -5.86
N VAL A 201 7.09 20.11 -5.07
CA VAL A 201 5.63 20.27 -5.23
C VAL A 201 5.14 21.44 -4.38
N GLY A 202 5.43 21.40 -3.08
CA GLY A 202 5.01 22.43 -2.14
C GLY A 202 5.31 22.08 -0.68
N ALA A 203 5.12 23.05 0.21
CA ALA A 203 5.40 22.88 1.62
C ALA A 203 4.32 22.05 2.32
N THR A 204 4.73 21.08 3.13
CA THR A 204 3.80 20.29 3.97
C THR A 204 3.16 21.11 5.08
N GLY A 205 3.83 22.17 5.54
CA GLY A 205 3.40 22.95 6.70
C GLY A 205 3.63 22.21 8.04
N SER A 206 4.29 21.05 8.02
CA SER A 206 4.65 20.27 9.18
C SER A 206 6.17 20.30 9.42
N SER A 207 6.56 20.17 10.69
CA SER A 207 7.95 20.36 11.12
C SER A 207 8.85 19.14 10.91
N PHE A 208 8.29 17.94 10.91
CA PHE A 208 9.08 16.72 10.72
C PHE A 208 8.24 15.55 10.19
N VAL A 209 7.95 15.59 8.89
CA VAL A 209 7.24 14.51 8.20
C VAL A 209 8.20 13.38 7.85
N ALA A 210 7.85 12.16 8.25
CA ALA A 210 8.54 10.93 7.92
C ALA A 210 7.55 9.80 7.63
N GLY A 211 7.98 8.81 6.86
CA GLY A 211 7.11 7.73 6.40
C GLY A 211 6.04 8.25 5.45
N LEU A 212 6.01 7.73 4.23
CA LEU A 212 4.96 8.03 3.25
C LEU A 212 4.33 6.71 2.82
N ALA A 213 3.01 6.69 2.74
CA ALA A 213 2.28 5.56 2.17
C ALA A 213 1.12 6.09 1.34
N PHE A 214 1.02 5.62 0.11
CA PHE A 214 -0.07 5.95 -0.78
C PHE A 214 -1.13 4.85 -0.75
N ASP A 215 -2.38 5.23 -0.47
CA ASP A 215 -3.54 4.38 -0.68
C ASP A 215 -4.07 4.58 -2.09
N ALA A 216 -3.74 3.66 -2.99
CA ALA A 216 -4.19 3.70 -4.39
C ALA A 216 -5.69 3.47 -4.56
N ALA A 217 -6.40 2.91 -3.56
CA ALA A 217 -7.84 2.71 -3.64
C ALA A 217 -8.62 4.01 -3.39
N THR A 218 -8.05 4.92 -2.59
CA THR A 218 -8.68 6.19 -2.21
C THR A 218 -7.95 7.42 -2.74
N ASP A 219 -6.85 7.23 -3.47
CA ASP A 219 -6.01 8.30 -4.00
C ASP A 219 -5.46 9.22 -2.89
N THR A 220 -5.11 8.61 -1.75
CA THR A 220 -4.74 9.35 -0.54
C THR A 220 -3.29 9.09 -0.15
N LEU A 221 -2.50 10.15 -0.05
CA LEU A 221 -1.13 10.11 0.45
C LEU A 221 -1.12 10.33 1.97
N TYR A 222 -0.79 9.28 2.73
CA TYR A 222 -0.60 9.34 4.17
C TYR A 222 0.86 9.61 4.53
N ALA A 223 1.05 10.32 5.64
CA ALA A 223 2.35 10.59 6.21
C ALA A 223 2.30 10.61 7.73
N GLN A 224 3.45 10.46 8.39
CA GLN A 224 3.55 10.66 9.83
C GLN A 224 4.34 11.93 10.16
N ASP A 225 3.79 12.79 11.01
CA ASP A 225 4.56 13.84 11.68
C ASP A 225 5.18 13.27 12.95
N LEU A 226 6.50 13.04 12.93
CA LEU A 226 7.24 12.54 14.08
C LEU A 226 7.49 13.61 15.14
N GLY A 227 7.44 14.89 14.77
CA GLY A 227 7.61 16.01 15.70
C GLY A 227 6.35 16.25 16.53
N ALA A 228 5.19 16.23 15.89
CA ALA A 228 3.89 16.43 16.53
C ALA A 228 3.22 15.12 17.01
N GLY A 229 3.66 13.97 16.50
CA GLY A 229 3.04 12.67 16.80
C GLY A 229 1.67 12.52 16.13
N GLU A 230 1.58 12.91 14.86
CA GLU A 230 0.33 12.94 14.10
C GLU A 230 0.38 12.02 12.88
N LEU A 231 -0.78 11.44 12.54
CA LEU A 231 -1.01 10.88 11.21
C LEU A 231 -1.61 11.99 10.35
N LEU A 232 -1.03 12.22 9.18
CA LEU A 232 -1.40 13.27 8.23
C LEU A 232 -1.87 12.64 6.91
N THR A 233 -2.71 13.37 6.18
CA THR A 233 -2.79 13.26 4.72
C THR A 233 -2.05 14.42 4.08
N ILE A 234 -1.54 14.22 2.86
CA ILE A 234 -0.87 15.24 2.07
C ILE A 234 -1.56 15.34 0.70
N ASP A 235 -1.88 16.55 0.26
CA ASP A 235 -2.36 16.79 -1.09
C ASP A 235 -1.17 16.67 -2.08
N PRO A 236 -1.18 15.70 -3.02
CA PRO A 236 -0.07 15.47 -3.94
C PRO A 236 0.11 16.59 -4.99
N THR A 237 -0.87 17.49 -5.12
CA THR A 237 -0.82 18.62 -6.07
C THR A 237 -0.26 19.89 -5.44
N THR A 238 -0.57 20.14 -4.17
CA THR A 238 -0.16 21.37 -3.46
C THR A 238 0.93 21.13 -2.43
N GLY A 239 1.13 19.88 -2.02
CA GLY A 239 2.00 19.48 -0.92
C GLY A 239 1.43 19.75 0.47
N ALA A 240 0.25 20.38 0.60
CA ALA A 240 -0.29 20.79 1.89
C ALA A 240 -0.75 19.58 2.72
N ALA A 241 -0.34 19.51 3.99
CA ALA A 241 -0.76 18.46 4.90
C ALA A 241 -2.04 18.80 5.69
N SER A 242 -2.80 17.78 6.07
CA SER A 242 -3.97 17.86 6.95
C SER A 242 -3.91 16.77 8.02
N THR A 243 -4.13 17.13 9.28
CA THR A 243 -4.11 16.17 10.38
C THR A 243 -5.32 15.24 10.34
N VAL A 244 -5.05 13.93 10.40
CA VAL A 244 -6.06 12.86 10.50
C VAL A 244 -6.26 12.47 11.95
N ALA A 245 -5.17 12.23 12.68
CA ALA A 245 -5.19 11.79 14.06
C ALA A 245 -3.95 12.28 14.82
N THR A 246 -4.09 12.44 16.14
CA THR A 246 -3.02 12.87 17.05
C THR A 246 -2.69 11.79 18.08
N GLY A 247 -1.54 11.89 18.74
CA GLY A 247 -1.09 10.91 19.72
C GLY A 247 -0.64 9.59 19.09
N VAL A 248 -0.28 9.63 17.81
CA VAL A 248 0.20 8.47 17.06
C VAL A 248 1.67 8.27 17.39
N SER A 249 2.01 7.10 17.93
CA SER A 249 3.40 6.75 18.26
C SER A 249 4.26 6.64 17.00
N SER A 250 5.53 7.08 17.09
CA SER A 250 6.52 7.01 16.02
C SER A 250 6.57 5.64 15.34
N ALA A 251 6.13 5.59 14.08
CA ALA A 251 6.43 4.52 13.15
C ALA A 251 7.39 5.02 12.09
N THR A 252 8.51 4.34 11.93
CA THR A 252 9.36 4.53 10.75
C THR A 252 8.81 3.67 9.61
N GLY A 253 8.89 4.13 8.36
CA GLY A 253 8.45 3.37 7.19
C GLY A 253 6.95 3.03 7.19
N LEU A 254 6.18 3.67 6.31
CA LEU A 254 4.77 3.34 6.14
C LEU A 254 4.59 2.55 4.85
N ALA A 255 3.66 1.60 4.85
CA ALA A 255 3.22 0.91 3.64
C ALA A 255 1.72 0.63 3.71
N PHE A 256 1.02 0.86 2.61
CA PHE A 256 -0.40 0.54 2.51
C PHE A 256 -0.58 -0.82 1.84
N VAL A 257 -1.37 -1.68 2.46
CA VAL A 257 -1.74 -2.99 1.92
C VAL A 257 -3.22 -2.95 1.58
N PRO A 258 -3.62 -2.94 0.30
CA PRO A 258 -5.03 -3.02 -0.07
C PRO A 258 -5.61 -4.35 0.42
N ILE A 259 -6.84 -4.33 0.91
CA ILE A 259 -7.53 -5.58 1.21
C ILE A 259 -7.86 -6.25 -0.13
N PRO A 260 -7.44 -7.49 -0.36
CA PRO A 260 -7.82 -8.21 -1.56
C PRO A 260 -9.34 -8.17 -1.64
N GLU A 261 -9.89 -7.61 -2.72
CA GLU A 261 -11.34 -7.60 -2.86
C GLU A 261 -11.82 -9.04 -2.64
N PRO A 262 -12.76 -9.27 -1.68
CA PRO A 262 -13.27 -10.61 -1.48
C PRO A 262 -13.73 -11.09 -2.84
N ALA A 263 -13.33 -12.31 -3.24
CA ALA A 263 -13.57 -12.89 -4.56
C ALA A 263 -15.06 -13.00 -4.89
N THR A 264 -15.72 -11.86 -5.08
CA THR A 264 -17.17 -11.73 -5.20
C THR A 264 -17.60 -12.23 -6.58
N CYS A 265 -16.66 -12.34 -7.52
CA CYS A 265 -16.80 -13.12 -8.75
C CYS A 265 -17.15 -14.60 -8.53
N PHE A 266 -16.84 -15.20 -7.37
CA PHE A 266 -17.19 -16.59 -7.10
C PHE A 266 -18.66 -16.78 -6.64
N LEU A 267 -19.32 -15.73 -6.15
CA LEU A 267 -20.69 -15.84 -5.64
C LEU A 267 -21.78 -15.79 -6.74
N PHE A 268 -21.46 -15.26 -7.92
CA PHE A 268 -22.41 -15.23 -9.05
C PHE A 268 -22.43 -16.52 -9.89
N GLY A 269 -21.44 -17.40 -9.74
CA GLY A 269 -21.39 -18.69 -10.45
C GLY A 269 -22.30 -19.78 -9.85
N LEU A 270 -22.57 -19.74 -8.55
CA LEU A 270 -23.41 -20.75 -7.87
C LEU A 270 -24.92 -20.45 -7.93
N SER A 271 -25.32 -19.22 -8.22
CA SER A 271 -26.74 -18.83 -8.26
C SER A 271 -27.48 -19.31 -9.52
N THR A 272 -26.78 -19.52 -10.64
CA THR A 272 -27.39 -20.03 -11.88
C THR A 272 -27.48 -21.55 -11.94
N LEU A 273 -26.72 -22.28 -11.11
CA LEU A 273 -26.73 -23.75 -11.07
C LEU A 273 -27.91 -24.32 -10.25
N LEU A 274 -28.48 -23.54 -9.32
CA LEU A 274 -29.58 -23.97 -8.45
C LEU A 274 -30.99 -23.66 -9.00
N LEU A 275 -31.11 -22.98 -10.14
CA LEU A 275 -32.41 -22.67 -10.78
C LEU A 275 -32.82 -23.65 -11.89
N ARG A 276 -32.03 -24.69 -12.19
CA ARG A 276 -32.41 -25.71 -13.16
C ARG A 276 -33.34 -26.75 -12.53
N ARG A 277 -34.58 -26.37 -12.20
CA ARG A 277 -35.63 -27.35 -11.86
C ARG A 277 -35.94 -28.22 -13.09
N PRO A 278 -35.93 -29.56 -12.99
CA PRO A 278 -36.42 -30.41 -14.07
C PRO A 278 -37.93 -30.23 -14.23
N ARG A 279 -38.36 -29.95 -15.47
CA ARG A 279 -39.77 -29.94 -15.88
C ARG A 279 -40.19 -31.40 -16.09
N ASN A 280 -40.91 -32.00 -15.15
CA ASN A 280 -41.58 -33.28 -15.39
C ASN A 280 -42.81 -33.06 -16.28
N ARG A 281 -42.97 -33.95 -17.27
CA ARG A 281 -44.13 -34.04 -18.17
C ARG A 281 -45.33 -34.65 -17.45
#